data_AF-A0A524KDT8-F1
#
_entry.id   AF-A0A524KDT8-F1
#
_cell.length_a   1.000
_cell.length_b   1.000
_cell.length_c   1.000
_cell.angle_alpha   90.00
_cell.angle_beta   90.00
_cell.angle_gamma   90.00
#
_symmetry.space_group_name_H-M   'P 1'
#
loop_
_entity.id
_entity.type
_entity.pdbx_description
1 polymer ?
#
loop_
_entity_poly.entity_id
_entity_poly.type
_entity_poly.pdbx_seq_one_letter_code
_entity_poly.pdbx_strand_id
1 'polypeptide(L)'
;MSVPVISIAQMRDWEQATWATGQTEAEVIRRVGRCVARHALRLTQAGDLVLILVGKGHNGADARAAREHLAGRRAEALDATETAADLEKLEALLKLRPALLVDGLFGIGLNRPLGPEWVSFIERVNEARVPVLAVDVPSGLNADTGAPQGAAIKATVTLTAGAPKTGMLWQVAWPFVGRLEVATDVGLAPCPHQSELHWTLPEDFAGFPPARAAAT
;
A
#
# COMPACT_ATOMS: atom_id res chain seq x y z
N MET A 1 -18.67 1.28 8.73
CA MET A 1 -18.75 2.75 8.79
C MET A 1 -17.73 3.25 7.79
N SER A 2 -18.14 4.16 6.91
CA SER A 2 -17.25 4.74 5.92
C SER A 2 -16.03 5.38 6.59
N VAL A 3 -14.90 5.35 5.92
CA VAL A 3 -13.65 5.96 6.42
C VAL A 3 -13.48 7.35 5.82
N PRO A 4 -12.96 8.34 6.57
CA PRO A 4 -12.67 9.65 6.00
C PRO A 4 -11.58 9.54 4.94
N VAL A 5 -11.59 10.43 3.95
CA VAL A 5 -10.45 10.66 3.06
C VAL A 5 -9.64 11.82 3.66
N ILE A 6 -8.34 11.61 3.87
CA ILE A 6 -7.51 12.51 4.68
C ILE A 6 -6.25 12.97 3.95
N SER A 7 -5.68 14.10 4.36
CA SER A 7 -4.36 14.56 3.90
C SER A 7 -3.22 13.81 4.59
N ILE A 8 -1.99 13.97 4.07
CA ILE A 8 -0.78 13.49 4.73
C ILE A 8 -0.64 14.08 6.13
N ALA A 9 -0.94 15.37 6.31
CA ALA A 9 -0.87 16.03 7.61
C ALA A 9 -1.83 15.40 8.63
N GLN A 10 -3.09 15.19 8.23
CA GLN A 10 -4.09 14.52 9.07
C GLN A 10 -3.71 13.07 9.38
N MET A 11 -3.10 12.34 8.44
CA MET A 11 -2.60 10.99 8.70
C MET A 11 -1.49 11.00 9.76
N ARG A 12 -0.53 11.92 9.67
CA ARG A 12 0.55 12.06 10.66
C ARG A 12 0.05 12.46 12.04
N ASP A 13 -0.97 13.33 12.09
CA ASP A 13 -1.63 13.70 13.34
C ASP A 13 -2.37 12.49 13.95
N TRP A 14 -3.01 11.68 13.12
CA TRP A 14 -3.67 10.44 13.54
C TRP A 14 -2.67 9.38 14.06
N GLU A 15 -1.52 9.24 13.40
CA GLU A 15 -0.43 8.37 13.89
C GLU A 15 0.07 8.84 15.27
N GLN A 16 0.34 10.15 15.44
CA GLN A 16 0.76 10.71 16.73
C GLN A 16 -0.27 10.48 17.83
N ALA A 17 -1.55 10.70 17.53
CA ALA A 17 -2.65 10.42 18.46
C ALA A 17 -2.71 8.92 18.81
N THR A 18 -2.43 8.04 17.85
CA THR A 18 -2.34 6.59 18.08
C THR A 18 -1.21 6.25 19.04
N TRP A 19 -0.01 6.78 18.84
CA TRP A 19 1.15 6.53 19.72
C TRP A 19 0.91 7.01 21.15
N ALA A 20 0.18 8.11 21.32
CA ALA A 20 -0.20 8.63 22.64
C ALA A 20 -1.11 7.68 23.44
N THR A 21 -1.76 6.70 22.80
CA THR A 21 -2.57 5.68 23.49
C THR A 21 -1.74 4.52 24.07
N GLY A 22 -0.41 4.49 23.84
CA GLY A 22 0.47 3.38 24.22
C GLY A 22 0.56 2.27 23.18
N GLN A 23 -0.15 2.41 22.06
CA GLN A 23 0.01 1.57 20.88
C GLN A 23 1.44 1.71 20.32
N THR A 24 2.06 0.60 19.90
CA THR A 24 3.43 0.62 19.38
C THR A 24 3.46 0.55 17.86
N GLU A 25 4.44 1.21 17.27
CA GLU A 25 4.71 1.17 15.83
C GLU A 25 4.91 -0.28 15.34
N ALA A 26 5.65 -1.09 16.10
CA ALA A 26 5.86 -2.50 15.79
C ALA A 26 4.56 -3.31 15.68
N GLU A 27 3.56 -3.03 16.52
CA GLU A 27 2.26 -3.70 16.45
C GLU A 27 1.44 -3.25 15.25
N VAL A 28 1.50 -1.96 14.89
CA VAL A 28 0.90 -1.43 13.66
C VAL A 28 1.53 -2.08 12.44
N ILE A 29 2.86 -2.11 12.36
CA ILE A 29 3.62 -2.75 11.28
C ILE A 29 3.20 -4.22 11.10
N ARG A 30 3.10 -4.97 12.21
CA ARG A 30 2.67 -6.36 12.19
C ARG A 30 1.23 -6.52 11.66
N ARG A 31 0.32 -5.62 12.04
CA ARG A 31 -1.07 -5.65 11.56
C ARG A 31 -1.18 -5.30 10.08
N VAL A 32 -0.49 -4.24 9.64
CA VAL A 32 -0.42 -3.86 8.23
C VAL A 32 0.18 -5.00 7.42
N GLY A 33 1.30 -5.58 7.85
CA GLY A 33 1.93 -6.73 7.19
C GLY A 33 0.99 -7.92 7.00
N ARG A 34 0.17 -8.26 8.01
CA ARG A 34 -0.88 -9.30 7.87
C ARG A 34 -1.93 -8.93 6.83
N CYS A 35 -2.37 -7.69 6.80
CA CYS A 35 -3.31 -7.20 5.80
C CYS A 35 -2.72 -7.29 4.40
N VAL A 36 -1.49 -6.79 4.19
CA VAL A 36 -0.75 -6.89 2.93
C VAL A 36 -0.62 -8.34 2.48
N ALA A 37 -0.19 -9.23 3.37
CA ALA A 37 -0.08 -10.66 3.07
C ALA A 37 -1.43 -11.23 2.63
N ARG A 38 -2.52 -10.98 3.38
CA ARG A 38 -3.86 -11.46 3.02
C ARG A 38 -4.28 -11.02 1.61
N HIS A 39 -3.97 -9.78 1.22
CA HIS A 39 -4.26 -9.28 -0.13
C HIS A 39 -3.37 -9.96 -1.17
N ALA A 40 -2.08 -10.11 -0.90
CA ALA A 40 -1.15 -10.86 -1.75
C ALA A 40 -1.62 -12.31 -1.97
N LEU A 41 -2.16 -12.98 -0.93
CA LEU A 41 -2.72 -14.33 -1.07
C LEU A 41 -3.97 -14.39 -1.97
N ARG A 42 -4.75 -13.30 -2.07
CA ARG A 42 -5.90 -13.25 -3.00
C ARG A 42 -5.46 -12.99 -4.44
N LEU A 43 -4.29 -12.40 -4.63
CA LEU A 43 -3.71 -12.06 -5.94
C LEU A 43 -2.78 -13.16 -6.48
N THR A 44 -2.49 -14.20 -5.69
CA THR A 44 -1.51 -15.26 -6.03
C THR A 44 -2.02 -16.65 -5.70
N GLN A 45 -1.46 -17.65 -6.36
CA GLN A 45 -1.71 -19.06 -6.14
C GLN A 45 -0.63 -19.69 -5.23
N ALA A 46 -0.87 -20.92 -4.80
CA ALA A 46 0.14 -21.68 -4.04
C ALA A 46 1.36 -21.97 -4.94
N GLY A 47 2.56 -21.80 -4.39
CA GLY A 47 3.83 -21.97 -5.11
C GLY A 47 4.33 -20.73 -5.84
N ASP A 48 3.48 -19.72 -6.06
CA ASP A 48 3.86 -18.46 -6.69
C ASP A 48 4.95 -17.74 -5.91
N LEU A 49 5.81 -17.02 -6.64
CA LEU A 49 6.80 -16.13 -6.08
C LEU A 49 6.21 -14.72 -5.89
N VAL A 50 6.27 -14.24 -4.66
CA VAL A 50 6.01 -12.84 -4.29
C VAL A 50 7.36 -12.16 -4.05
N LEU A 51 7.63 -11.10 -4.80
CA LEU A 51 8.82 -10.27 -4.59
C LEU A 51 8.43 -9.00 -3.85
N ILE A 52 8.99 -8.79 -2.67
CA ILE A 52 8.72 -7.65 -1.79
C ILE A 52 9.83 -6.61 -1.97
N LEU A 53 9.48 -5.42 -2.42
CA LEU A 53 10.38 -4.29 -2.60
C LEU A 53 10.36 -3.45 -1.32
N VAL A 54 11.49 -3.38 -0.62
CA VAL A 54 11.57 -2.82 0.73
C VAL A 54 12.40 -1.54 0.72
N GLY A 55 11.76 -0.42 1.07
CA GLY A 55 12.43 0.85 1.33
C GLY A 55 12.92 0.98 2.78
N LYS A 56 13.57 2.12 3.09
CA LYS A 56 14.20 2.38 4.41
C LYS A 56 13.22 2.78 5.53
N GLY A 57 12.00 3.18 5.20
CA GLY A 57 11.02 3.73 6.15
C GLY A 57 9.96 2.72 6.60
N HIS A 58 8.93 3.19 7.31
CA HIS A 58 7.85 2.35 7.84
C HIS A 58 7.13 1.56 6.75
N ASN A 59 6.90 2.16 5.56
CA ASN A 59 6.27 1.45 4.45
C ASN A 59 7.06 0.20 4.02
N GLY A 60 8.39 0.25 4.11
CA GLY A 60 9.24 -0.91 3.86
C GLY A 60 9.12 -1.97 4.96
N ALA A 61 9.02 -1.54 6.21
CA ALA A 61 8.79 -2.44 7.34
C ALA A 61 7.42 -3.13 7.24
N ASP A 62 6.37 -2.39 6.87
CA ASP A 62 5.01 -2.90 6.62
C ASP A 62 5.01 -3.98 5.53
N ALA A 63 5.62 -3.69 4.38
CA ALA A 63 5.73 -4.63 3.28
C ALA A 63 6.57 -5.86 3.67
N ARG A 64 7.68 -5.67 4.38
CA ARG A 64 8.53 -6.77 4.87
C ARG A 64 7.79 -7.67 5.85
N ALA A 65 7.00 -7.10 6.76
CA ALA A 65 6.23 -7.86 7.75
C ALA A 65 5.22 -8.80 7.09
N ALA A 66 4.78 -8.53 5.85
CA ALA A 66 3.93 -9.44 5.10
C ALA A 66 4.59 -10.82 4.85
N ARG A 67 5.92 -10.88 4.75
CA ARG A 67 6.68 -12.09 4.41
C ARG A 67 6.37 -13.27 5.32
N GLU A 68 6.19 -13.02 6.62
CA GLU A 68 5.91 -14.05 7.64
C GLU A 68 4.52 -14.68 7.49
N HIS A 69 3.64 -14.07 6.69
CA HIS A 69 2.25 -14.44 6.54
C HIS A 69 1.90 -14.91 5.12
N LEU A 70 2.89 -15.07 4.23
CA LEU A 70 2.72 -15.54 2.86
C LEU A 70 2.69 -17.07 2.76
N ALA A 71 1.86 -17.72 3.59
CA ALA A 71 1.79 -19.18 3.68
C ALA A 71 1.51 -19.81 2.30
N GLY A 72 2.32 -20.81 1.95
CA GLY A 72 2.23 -21.52 0.67
C GLY A 72 2.75 -20.75 -0.54
N ARG A 73 3.37 -19.57 -0.37
CA ARG A 73 4.03 -18.82 -1.44
C ARG A 73 5.54 -18.81 -1.20
N ARG A 74 6.31 -18.68 -2.27
CA ARG A 74 7.72 -18.33 -2.19
C ARG A 74 7.80 -16.82 -2.00
N ALA A 75 8.64 -16.34 -1.10
CA ALA A 75 8.76 -14.91 -0.81
C ALA A 75 10.23 -14.48 -0.77
N GLU A 76 10.58 -13.54 -1.65
CA GLU A 76 11.88 -12.88 -1.69
C GLU A 76 11.71 -11.41 -1.33
N ALA A 77 12.68 -10.83 -0.63
CA ALA A 77 12.68 -9.41 -0.28
C ALA A 77 13.94 -8.75 -0.84
N LEU A 78 13.76 -7.61 -1.50
CA LEU A 78 14.85 -6.77 -1.99
C LEU A 78 14.85 -5.46 -1.20
N ASP A 79 15.88 -5.27 -0.39
CA ASP A 79 16.19 -3.99 0.24
C ASP A 79 16.76 -3.04 -0.81
N ALA A 80 16.02 -1.98 -1.14
CA ALA A 80 16.40 -0.99 -2.11
C ALA A 80 16.93 0.26 -1.40
N THR A 81 18.11 0.74 -1.82
CA THR A 81 18.87 1.77 -1.11
C THR A 81 19.28 2.96 -1.95
N GLU A 82 18.78 3.06 -3.20
CA GLU A 82 19.11 4.08 -4.21
C GLU A 82 20.49 3.87 -4.85
N THR A 83 20.80 2.63 -5.24
CA THR A 83 22.08 2.30 -5.89
C THR A 83 21.90 1.57 -7.20
N ALA A 84 22.86 1.69 -8.11
CA ALA A 84 22.87 0.92 -9.36
C ALA A 84 22.81 -0.60 -9.11
N ALA A 85 23.41 -1.08 -8.01
CA ALA A 85 23.36 -2.48 -7.61
C ALA A 85 21.93 -2.96 -7.27
N ASP A 86 21.02 -2.07 -6.86
CA ASP A 86 19.63 -2.43 -6.58
C ASP A 86 18.87 -2.75 -7.86
N LEU A 87 19.16 -2.02 -8.96
CA LEU A 87 18.58 -2.29 -10.26
C LEU A 87 19.02 -3.65 -10.80
N GLU A 88 20.31 -3.99 -10.72
CA GLU A 88 20.83 -5.30 -11.14
C GLU A 88 20.18 -6.45 -10.35
N LYS A 89 20.03 -6.30 -9.03
CA LYS A 89 19.34 -7.27 -8.17
C LYS A 89 17.86 -7.41 -8.56
N LEU A 90 17.17 -6.29 -8.80
CA LEU A 90 15.78 -6.30 -9.26
C LEU A 90 15.67 -7.09 -10.56
N GLU A 91 16.52 -6.83 -11.54
CA GLU A 91 16.52 -7.56 -12.81
C GLU A 91 16.75 -9.05 -12.64
N ALA A 92 17.68 -9.45 -11.77
CA ALA A 92 17.93 -10.86 -11.47
C ALA A 92 16.69 -11.53 -10.85
N LEU A 93 16.01 -10.87 -9.92
CA LEU A 93 14.79 -11.40 -9.29
C LEU A 93 13.59 -11.41 -10.24
N LEU A 94 13.47 -10.43 -11.14
CA LEU A 94 12.43 -10.42 -12.17
C LEU A 94 12.57 -11.59 -13.16
N LYS A 95 13.79 -12.09 -13.42
CA LYS A 95 14.00 -13.30 -14.23
C LYS A 95 13.41 -14.56 -13.60
N LEU A 96 13.19 -14.56 -12.28
CA LEU A 96 12.48 -15.64 -11.58
C LEU A 96 10.97 -15.62 -11.80
N ARG A 97 10.45 -14.64 -12.56
CA ARG A 97 9.03 -14.47 -12.91
C ARG A 97 8.14 -14.44 -11.67
N PRO A 98 8.31 -13.46 -10.76
CA PRO A 98 7.37 -13.28 -9.66
C PRO A 98 5.95 -13.10 -10.21
N ALA A 99 4.98 -13.71 -9.54
CA ALA A 99 3.56 -13.55 -9.87
C ALA A 99 3.00 -12.22 -9.34
N LEU A 100 3.65 -11.66 -8.31
CA LEU A 100 3.26 -10.41 -7.66
C LEU A 100 4.49 -9.67 -7.16
N LEU A 101 4.49 -8.35 -7.34
CA LEU A 101 5.38 -7.44 -6.61
C LEU A 101 4.61 -6.77 -5.48
N VAL A 102 5.20 -6.70 -4.29
CA VAL A 102 4.69 -5.88 -3.19
C VAL A 102 5.57 -4.64 -3.10
N ASP A 103 5.00 -3.47 -3.34
CA ASP A 103 5.69 -2.19 -3.30
C ASP A 103 5.61 -1.58 -1.90
N GLY A 104 6.74 -1.57 -1.20
CA GLY A 104 6.97 -0.89 0.07
C GLY A 104 8.16 0.07 0.01
N LEU A 105 8.47 0.66 -1.14
CA LEU A 105 9.64 1.54 -1.27
C LEU A 105 9.43 2.88 -0.54
N PHE A 106 8.28 3.52 -0.79
CA PHE A 106 7.90 4.83 -0.24
C PHE A 106 6.42 4.87 0.12
N GLY A 107 6.08 5.49 1.25
CA GLY A 107 4.70 5.84 1.61
C GLY A 107 4.50 7.36 1.58
N ILE A 108 3.74 7.89 2.53
CA ILE A 108 3.46 9.34 2.70
C ILE A 108 4.68 10.22 3.07
N GLY A 109 5.87 9.64 3.16
CA GLY A 109 7.12 10.35 3.49
C GLY A 109 7.77 11.08 2.32
N LEU A 110 7.34 10.81 1.09
CA LEU A 110 7.94 11.40 -0.11
C LEU A 110 7.55 12.87 -0.26
N ASN A 111 8.52 13.78 -0.07
CA ASN A 111 8.32 15.24 -0.08
C ASN A 111 9.17 15.98 -1.12
N ARG A 112 9.89 15.24 -1.98
CA ARG A 112 10.75 15.78 -3.04
C ARG A 112 10.78 14.82 -4.23
N PRO A 113 11.13 15.31 -5.44
CA PRO A 113 11.36 14.46 -6.61
C PRO A 113 12.38 13.37 -6.33
N LEU A 114 12.14 12.18 -6.90
CA LEU A 114 13.04 11.04 -6.83
C LEU A 114 14.33 11.31 -7.62
N GLY A 115 15.43 10.76 -7.13
CA GLY A 115 16.70 10.72 -7.86
C GLY A 115 16.63 9.81 -9.10
N PRO A 116 17.55 9.98 -10.06
CA PRO A 116 17.60 9.18 -11.30
C PRO A 116 17.61 7.65 -11.08
N GLU A 117 18.25 7.19 -10.02
CA GLU A 117 18.36 5.78 -9.66
C GLU A 117 16.99 5.19 -9.28
N TRP A 118 16.21 5.92 -8.48
CA TRP A 118 14.84 5.53 -8.14
C TRP A 118 13.90 5.61 -9.33
N VAL A 119 14.04 6.63 -10.17
CA VAL A 119 13.27 6.76 -11.41
C VAL A 119 13.50 5.52 -12.27
N SER A 120 14.76 5.16 -12.54
CA SER A 120 15.13 3.98 -13.32
C SER A 120 14.61 2.68 -12.69
N PHE A 121 14.70 2.56 -11.36
CA PHE A 121 14.19 1.41 -10.63
C PHE A 121 12.67 1.24 -10.80
N ILE A 122 11.90 2.31 -10.60
CA ILE A 122 10.44 2.30 -10.71
C ILE A 122 10.00 2.06 -12.16
N GLU A 123 10.66 2.68 -13.13
CA GLU A 123 10.41 2.43 -14.55
C GLU A 123 10.62 0.97 -14.89
N ARG A 124 11.73 0.37 -14.42
CA ARG A 124 12.01 -1.05 -14.64
C ARG A 124 10.96 -1.98 -14.01
N VAL A 125 10.45 -1.64 -12.82
CA VAL A 125 9.34 -2.35 -12.18
C VAL A 125 8.08 -2.27 -13.06
N ASN A 126 7.72 -1.07 -13.52
CA ASN A 126 6.55 -0.85 -14.36
C ASN A 126 6.64 -1.57 -15.72
N GLU A 127 7.83 -1.63 -16.30
CA GLU A 127 8.11 -2.34 -17.56
C GLU A 127 8.05 -3.87 -17.44
N ALA A 128 8.24 -4.41 -16.23
CA ALA A 128 8.20 -5.85 -16.00
C ALA A 128 6.80 -6.45 -16.23
N ARG A 129 5.74 -5.63 -16.23
CA ARG A 129 4.34 -6.04 -16.41
C ARG A 129 3.90 -7.16 -15.45
N VAL A 130 4.50 -7.19 -14.26
CA VAL A 130 4.06 -8.03 -13.14
C VAL A 130 3.02 -7.25 -12.35
N PRO A 131 1.91 -7.87 -11.90
CA PRO A 131 0.97 -7.21 -11.00
C PRO A 131 1.67 -6.64 -9.77
N VAL A 132 1.29 -5.41 -9.38
CA VAL A 132 1.88 -4.74 -8.22
C VAL A 132 0.80 -4.46 -7.17
N LEU A 133 1.05 -4.89 -5.94
CA LEU A 133 0.33 -4.51 -4.73
C LEU A 133 1.12 -3.40 -4.03
N ALA A 134 0.66 -2.15 -4.14
CA ALA A 134 1.26 -1.04 -3.41
C ALA A 134 0.77 -1.02 -1.96
N VAL A 135 1.72 -0.87 -1.04
CA VAL A 135 1.44 -0.69 0.39
C VAL A 135 1.33 0.80 0.66
N ASP A 136 0.20 1.18 1.25
CA ASP A 136 -0.17 2.53 1.64
C ASP A 136 -0.43 3.52 0.47
N VAL A 137 0.59 3.78 -0.35
CA VAL A 137 0.57 4.67 -1.53
C VAL A 137 1.52 4.08 -2.58
N PRO A 138 1.20 4.09 -3.88
CA PRO A 138 2.18 3.71 -4.90
C PRO A 138 3.44 4.55 -4.77
N SER A 139 4.58 3.90 -4.62
CA SER A 139 5.86 4.55 -4.44
C SER A 139 6.14 5.54 -5.57
N GLY A 140 6.55 6.76 -5.20
CA GLY A 140 6.76 7.86 -6.14
C GLY A 140 5.55 8.77 -6.34
N LEU A 141 4.37 8.41 -5.84
CA LEU A 141 3.18 9.26 -5.90
C LEU A 141 3.11 10.20 -4.69
N ASN A 142 2.82 11.49 -4.91
CA ASN A 142 2.49 12.40 -3.82
C ASN A 142 1.05 12.16 -3.36
N ALA A 143 0.86 11.81 -2.09
CA ALA A 143 -0.44 11.42 -1.57
C ALA A 143 -1.41 12.59 -1.28
N ASP A 144 -0.96 13.85 -1.35
CA ASP A 144 -1.84 15.04 -1.25
C ASP A 144 -2.28 15.53 -2.64
N THR A 145 -1.36 15.56 -3.60
CA THR A 145 -1.61 16.13 -4.94
C THR A 145 -1.98 15.08 -5.99
N GLY A 146 -1.62 13.82 -5.76
CA GLY A 146 -1.75 12.73 -6.73
C GLY A 146 -0.72 12.76 -7.85
N ALA A 147 0.21 13.72 -7.85
CA ALA A 147 1.21 13.84 -8.90
C ALA A 147 2.43 12.94 -8.64
N PRO A 148 3.01 12.31 -9.66
CA PRO A 148 4.27 11.58 -9.52
C PRO A 148 5.43 12.55 -9.22
N GLN A 149 6.35 12.12 -8.37
CA GLN A 149 7.56 12.85 -7.99
C GLN A 149 8.74 12.37 -8.85
N GLY A 150 8.65 12.58 -10.16
CA GLY A 150 9.59 12.06 -11.17
C GLY A 150 9.07 10.79 -11.84
N ALA A 151 8.90 9.72 -11.08
CA ALA A 151 8.26 8.48 -11.50
C ALA A 151 7.33 7.97 -10.39
N ALA A 152 6.37 7.11 -10.73
CA ALA A 152 5.55 6.41 -9.74
C ALA A 152 5.23 4.99 -10.19
N ILE A 153 5.11 4.09 -9.21
CA ILE A 153 4.68 2.71 -9.41
C ILE A 153 3.26 2.71 -9.98
N LYS A 154 3.03 1.86 -10.98
CA LYS A 154 1.72 1.59 -11.56
C LYS A 154 1.12 0.37 -10.88
N ALA A 155 0.42 0.59 -9.78
CA ALA A 155 -0.19 -0.46 -9.00
C ALA A 155 -1.37 -1.10 -9.72
N THR A 156 -1.51 -2.42 -9.56
CA THR A 156 -2.75 -3.12 -9.88
C THR A 156 -3.76 -2.94 -8.76
N VAL A 157 -3.28 -2.99 -7.51
CA VAL A 157 -4.05 -2.74 -6.30
C VAL A 157 -3.20 -1.87 -5.37
N THR A 158 -3.79 -0.86 -4.77
CA THR A 158 -3.19 -0.16 -3.63
C THR A 158 -3.97 -0.50 -2.37
N LEU A 159 -3.28 -1.00 -1.34
CA LEU A 159 -3.84 -1.21 -0.02
C LEU A 159 -3.43 -0.08 0.91
N THR A 160 -4.31 0.90 1.09
CA THR A 160 -4.08 2.03 1.99
C THR A 160 -4.34 1.64 3.45
N ALA A 161 -3.46 2.04 4.39
CA ALA A 161 -3.64 1.75 5.80
C ALA A 161 -4.52 2.83 6.46
N GLY A 162 -5.54 2.41 7.19
CA GLY A 162 -6.47 3.29 7.91
C GLY A 162 -7.47 4.00 6.99
N ALA A 163 -6.98 4.89 6.13
CA ALA A 163 -7.79 5.75 5.28
C ALA A 163 -7.12 6.04 3.93
N PRO A 164 -7.89 6.28 2.85
CA PRO A 164 -7.37 6.85 1.62
C PRO A 164 -6.77 8.24 1.82
N LYS A 165 -5.67 8.52 1.13
CA LYS A 165 -5.13 9.88 1.06
C LYS A 165 -5.74 10.64 -0.11
N THR A 166 -6.03 11.93 0.09
CA THR A 166 -6.77 12.79 -0.85
C THR A 166 -6.22 12.75 -2.27
N GLY A 167 -4.90 12.82 -2.43
CA GLY A 167 -4.21 12.82 -3.72
C GLY A 167 -4.50 11.60 -4.57
N MET A 168 -4.77 10.45 -3.94
CA MET A 168 -4.99 9.18 -4.62
C MET A 168 -6.34 9.13 -5.36
N LEU A 169 -7.25 10.06 -5.07
CA LEU A 169 -8.57 10.13 -5.71
C LEU A 169 -8.58 11.04 -6.95
N TRP A 170 -7.56 11.88 -7.11
CA TRP A 170 -7.49 12.81 -8.23
C TRP A 170 -7.14 12.12 -9.54
N GLN A 171 -7.62 12.69 -10.66
CA GLN A 171 -7.43 12.14 -12.00
C GLN A 171 -5.96 11.89 -12.36
N VAL A 172 -5.06 12.76 -11.88
CA VAL A 172 -3.62 12.64 -12.08
C VAL A 172 -3.04 11.35 -11.48
N ALA A 173 -3.66 10.80 -10.42
CA ALA A 173 -3.22 9.59 -9.75
C ALA A 173 -3.78 8.29 -10.38
N TRP A 174 -4.83 8.37 -11.20
CA TRP A 174 -5.52 7.21 -11.76
C TRP A 174 -4.62 6.23 -12.55
N PRO A 175 -3.58 6.69 -13.29
CA PRO A 175 -2.66 5.76 -13.95
C PRO A 175 -1.80 4.92 -12.99
N PHE A 176 -1.77 5.27 -11.71
CA PHE A 176 -0.84 4.72 -10.71
C PHE A 176 -1.51 3.94 -9.59
N VAL A 177 -2.69 4.37 -9.14
CA VAL A 177 -3.33 3.82 -7.92
C VAL A 177 -3.95 2.43 -8.13
N GLY A 178 -4.40 2.12 -9.34
CA GLY A 178 -5.12 0.87 -9.61
C GLY A 178 -6.41 0.76 -8.80
N ARG A 179 -6.76 -0.45 -8.35
CA ARG A 179 -7.89 -0.63 -7.43
C ARG A 179 -7.49 -0.23 -6.02
N LEU A 180 -8.17 0.76 -5.46
CA LEU A 180 -7.93 1.22 -4.09
C LEU A 180 -8.74 0.40 -3.08
N GLU A 181 -8.05 -0.28 -2.17
CA GLU A 181 -8.61 -1.03 -1.04
C GLU A 181 -8.10 -0.43 0.28
N VAL A 182 -8.89 -0.50 1.35
CA VAL A 182 -8.55 0.08 2.67
C VAL A 182 -8.37 -1.04 3.69
N ALA A 183 -7.23 -1.04 4.38
CA ALA A 183 -7.01 -1.86 5.57
C ALA A 183 -7.39 -1.06 6.82
N THR A 184 -8.55 -1.35 7.41
CA THR A 184 -9.04 -0.65 8.61
C THR A 184 -8.52 -1.25 9.92
N ASP A 185 -8.29 -2.56 9.98
CA ASP A 185 -7.68 -3.24 11.15
C ASP A 185 -6.14 -3.22 11.07
N VAL A 186 -5.59 -2.01 11.19
CA VAL A 186 -4.13 -1.77 11.18
C VAL A 186 -3.59 -1.39 12.55
N GLY A 187 -4.43 -1.37 13.58
CA GLY A 187 -4.01 -1.04 14.95
C GLY A 187 -3.86 0.46 15.21
N LEU A 188 -4.41 1.30 14.33
CA LEU A 188 -4.56 2.74 14.62
C LEU A 188 -5.69 2.95 15.64
N ALA A 189 -5.57 4.00 16.45
CA ALA A 189 -6.66 4.46 17.29
C ALA A 189 -7.85 4.93 16.42
N PRO A 190 -9.06 5.19 16.97
CA PRO A 190 -10.12 5.81 16.20
C PRO A 190 -9.64 7.11 15.53
N CYS A 191 -9.96 7.29 14.25
CA CYS A 191 -9.54 8.48 13.51
C CYS A 191 -10.13 9.75 14.15
N PRO A 192 -9.31 10.73 14.56
CA PRO A 192 -9.79 11.96 15.20
C PRO A 192 -10.30 12.99 14.18
N HIS A 193 -10.10 12.74 12.87
CA HIS A 193 -10.42 13.70 11.82
C HIS A 193 -11.76 13.39 11.14
N GLN A 194 -12.48 14.44 10.81
CA GLN A 194 -13.63 14.40 9.91
C GLN A 194 -13.21 14.84 8.51
N SER A 195 -13.98 14.43 7.50
CA SER A 195 -13.77 14.81 6.11
C SER A 195 -15.11 15.02 5.41
N GLU A 196 -15.17 15.90 4.43
CA GLU A 196 -16.34 16.00 3.55
C GLU A 196 -16.41 14.82 2.57
N LEU A 197 -15.27 14.15 2.35
CA LEU A 197 -15.17 12.97 1.50
C LEU A 197 -15.02 11.72 2.36
N HIS A 198 -15.93 10.77 2.17
CA HIS A 198 -15.91 9.48 2.84
C HIS A 198 -15.81 8.35 1.82
N TRP A 199 -14.92 7.41 2.09
CA TRP A 199 -14.78 6.18 1.33
C TRP A 199 -15.66 5.11 1.94
N THR A 200 -16.60 4.59 1.14
CA THR A 200 -17.47 3.49 1.57
C THR A 200 -16.74 2.17 1.45
N LEU A 201 -17.00 1.28 2.41
CA LEU A 201 -16.44 -0.06 2.46
C LEU A 201 -17.52 -1.10 2.16
N PRO A 202 -17.16 -2.32 1.72
CA PRO A 202 -18.14 -3.37 1.44
C PRO A 202 -19.11 -3.62 2.61
N GLU A 203 -18.62 -3.56 3.85
CA GLU A 203 -19.43 -3.71 5.06
C GLU A 203 -20.47 -2.60 5.28
N ASP A 204 -20.31 -1.42 4.68
CA ASP A 204 -21.32 -0.35 4.75
C ASP A 204 -22.62 -0.72 4.04
N PHE A 205 -22.56 -1.73 3.16
CA PHE A 205 -23.71 -2.28 2.45
C PHE A 205 -24.23 -3.57 3.09
N ALA A 206 -23.71 -3.98 4.25
CA ALA A 206 -24.22 -5.12 4.99
C ALA A 206 -25.69 -4.88 5.38
N GLY A 207 -26.59 -5.75 4.92
CA GLY A 207 -28.04 -5.57 5.12
C GLY A 207 -28.70 -4.59 4.15
N PHE A 208 -28.00 -4.16 3.09
CA PHE A 208 -28.59 -3.38 2.01
C PHE A 208 -28.81 -4.23 0.73
N PRO A 209 -29.97 -4.10 0.04
CA PRO A 209 -31.16 -3.41 0.53
C PRO A 209 -31.74 -4.12 1.76
N PRO A 210 -32.47 -3.41 2.63
CA PRO A 210 -33.10 -4.01 3.80
C PRO A 210 -33.98 -5.19 3.38
N ALA A 211 -34.01 -6.23 4.21
CA ALA A 211 -34.84 -7.40 3.96
C ALA A 211 -36.31 -6.96 3.80
N ARG A 212 -36.96 -7.43 2.73
CA ARG A 212 -38.40 -7.26 2.57
C ARG A 212 -39.10 -8.25 3.50
N ALA A 213 -40.00 -7.77 4.35
CA ALA A 213 -40.91 -8.66 5.08
C ALA A 213 -41.70 -9.48 4.06
N ALA A 214 -41.65 -10.82 4.16
CA ALA A 214 -42.56 -11.66 3.40
C ALA A 214 -43.99 -11.37 3.89
N ALA A 215 -44.95 -11.23 2.97
CA ALA A 215 -46.35 -11.11 3.33
C ALA A 215 -46.75 -12.38 4.11
N THR A 216 -47.15 -12.19 5.37
CA THR A 216 -47.71 -13.23 6.24
C THR A 216 -49.09 -13.62 5.79
#